data_AF-A0A350UE15-F1
#
_entry.id   AF-A0A350UE15-F1
#
_cell.length_a   1.000
_cell.length_b   1.000
_cell.length_c   1.000
_cell.angle_alpha   90.00
_cell.angle_beta   90.00
_cell.angle_gamma   90.00
#
_symmetry.space_group_name_H-M   'P 1'
#
loop_
_entity.id
_entity.type
_entity.pdbx_description
1 polymer ?
#
loop_
_entity_poly.entity_id
_entity_poly.type
_entity_poly.pdbx_seq_one_letter_code
_entity_poly.pdbx_strand_id
1 'polypeptide(L)'
;MRKYPSRMGVGASSILLILVVVSLTLLASLALIQARADAALTQKTAVSSAAFYDADARAQAMLAALDDAIAQGLPPESVEGVVRQETGVYAFSVGASDGHALFVEVEILHGSSAVTGYRYENAEEWAGQNEGTLWQGG
;
A
#
# COMPACT_ATOMS: atom_id res chain seq x y z
N MET A 1 37.72 -25.76 -58.32
CA MET A 1 36.75 -25.27 -57.32
C MET A 1 35.97 -26.45 -56.76
N ARG A 2 36.28 -26.89 -55.54
CA ARG A 2 35.70 -28.09 -54.92
C ARG A 2 34.35 -27.71 -54.32
N LYS A 3 33.24 -28.04 -55.00
CA LYS A 3 31.88 -27.84 -54.48
C LYS A 3 31.63 -28.89 -53.39
N TYR A 4 31.59 -28.47 -52.13
CA TYR A 4 31.10 -29.31 -51.05
C TYR A 4 29.59 -29.53 -51.28
N PRO A 5 29.11 -30.78 -51.47
CA PRO A 5 27.69 -31.01 -51.54
C PRO A 5 27.11 -30.66 -50.16
N SER A 6 26.26 -29.64 -50.12
CA SER A 6 25.49 -29.25 -48.95
C SER A 6 24.51 -30.38 -48.61
N ARG A 7 25.00 -31.44 -47.97
CA ARG A 7 24.18 -32.35 -47.18
C ARG A 7 23.89 -31.64 -45.87
N MET A 8 23.10 -30.57 -45.93
CA MET A 8 22.38 -30.09 -44.76
C MET A 8 21.39 -31.20 -44.43
N GLY A 9 21.85 -32.15 -43.61
CA GLY A 9 21.11 -33.36 -43.30
C GLY A 9 19.80 -32.95 -42.64
N VAL A 10 18.71 -33.63 -43.01
CA VAL A 10 17.36 -33.45 -42.47
C VAL A 10 17.36 -33.27 -40.93
N GLY A 11 18.32 -33.87 -40.22
CA GLY A 11 18.54 -33.71 -38.78
C GLY A 11 18.86 -32.28 -38.29
N ALA A 12 19.55 -31.44 -39.07
CA ALA A 12 19.89 -30.07 -38.64
C ALA A 12 18.65 -29.17 -38.56
N SER A 13 17.75 -29.29 -39.53
CA SER A 13 16.45 -28.61 -39.51
C SER A 13 15.56 -29.11 -38.37
N SER A 14 15.57 -30.42 -38.08
CA SER A 14 14.83 -30.97 -36.93
C SER A 14 15.35 -30.47 -35.59
N ILE A 15 16.67 -30.36 -35.40
CA ILE A 15 17.26 -29.82 -34.18
C ILE A 15 16.87 -28.35 -33.97
N LEU A 16 16.91 -27.54 -35.04
CA LEU A 16 16.46 -26.15 -34.98
C LEU A 16 14.99 -26.04 -34.60
N LEU A 17 14.12 -26.87 -35.19
CA LEU A 17 12.69 -26.89 -34.84
C LEU A 17 12.45 -27.26 -33.38
N ILE A 18 13.13 -28.29 -32.87
CA ILE A 18 13.01 -28.69 -31.46
C ILE A 18 13.45 -27.54 -30.56
N LEU A 19 14.58 -26.91 -30.86
CA LEU A 19 15.07 -25.77 -30.08
C LEU A 19 14.05 -24.62 -30.08
N VAL A 20 13.51 -24.25 -31.24
CA VAL A 20 12.50 -23.20 -31.36
C VAL A 20 11.24 -23.54 -30.55
N VAL A 21 10.74 -24.77 -30.65
CA VAL A 21 9.54 -25.20 -29.91
C VAL A 21 9.79 -25.18 -28.40
N VAL A 22 10.95 -25.67 -27.94
CA VAL A 22 11.33 -25.62 -26.53
C VAL A 22 11.46 -24.17 -26.05
N SER A 23 12.13 -23.31 -26.82
CA SER A 23 12.25 -21.88 -26.52
C SER A 23 10.89 -21.20 -26.43
N LEU A 24 10.00 -21.41 -27.41
CA LEU A 24 8.63 -20.87 -27.38
C LEU A 24 7.82 -21.37 -26.19
N THR A 25 7.99 -22.65 -25.82
CA THR A 25 7.31 -23.24 -24.66
C THR A 25 7.77 -22.60 -23.35
N LEU A 26 9.08 -22.39 -23.19
CA LEU A 26 9.64 -21.71 -22.02
C LEU A 26 9.20 -20.25 -21.96
N LEU A 27 9.26 -19.53 -23.09
CA LEU A 27 8.79 -18.15 -23.19
C LEU A 27 7.30 -18.03 -22.84
N ALA A 28 6.46 -18.92 -23.38
CA ALA A 28 5.03 -18.94 -23.08
C ALA A 28 4.75 -19.26 -21.61
N SER A 29 5.50 -20.18 -21.01
CA SER A 29 5.38 -20.53 -19.59
C SER A 29 5.74 -19.35 -18.70
N LEU A 30 6.84 -18.66 -19.01
CA LEU A 30 7.27 -17.47 -18.27
C LEU A 30 6.24 -16.33 -18.40
N ALA A 31 5.72 -16.10 -19.60
CA ALA A 31 4.67 -15.10 -19.84
C ALA A 31 3.40 -15.39 -19.02
N LEU A 32 2.99 -16.66 -18.93
CA LEU A 32 1.83 -17.05 -18.13
C LEU A 32 2.08 -16.83 -16.62
N ILE A 33 3.25 -17.22 -16.11
CA ILE A 33 3.62 -17.01 -14.71
C ILE A 33 3.62 -15.50 -14.39
N GLN A 34 4.21 -14.69 -15.28
CA GLN A 34 4.29 -13.25 -15.10
C GLN A 34 2.90 -12.60 -15.11
N ALA A 35 2.04 -12.95 -16.07
CA ALA A 35 0.67 -12.45 -16.11
C ALA A 35 -0.14 -12.80 -14.85
N ARG A 36 0.08 -13.99 -14.27
CA ARG A 36 -0.55 -14.39 -13.01
C ARG A 36 -0.02 -13.59 -11.83
N ALA A 37 1.29 -13.34 -11.77
CA ALA A 37 1.89 -12.50 -10.75
C ALA A 37 1.36 -11.05 -10.82
N ASP A 38 1.31 -10.48 -12.03
CA ASP A 38 0.79 -9.12 -12.26
C ASP A 38 -0.69 -9.00 -11.87
N ALA A 39 -1.51 -10.02 -12.20
CA ALA A 39 -2.91 -10.05 -11.80
C ALA A 39 -3.07 -10.11 -10.26
N ALA A 40 -2.28 -10.96 -9.59
CA ALA A 40 -2.31 -11.06 -8.13
C ALA A 40 -1.84 -9.76 -7.45
N LEU A 41 -0.80 -9.11 -7.98
CA LEU A 41 -0.32 -7.81 -7.50
C LEU A 41 -1.39 -6.73 -7.68
N THR A 42 -1.98 -6.63 -8.88
CA THR A 42 -3.04 -5.67 -9.18
C THR A 42 -4.23 -5.83 -8.22
N GLN A 43 -4.65 -7.07 -7.96
CA GLN A 43 -5.74 -7.35 -7.02
C GLN A 43 -5.39 -6.91 -5.60
N LYS A 44 -4.18 -7.20 -5.11
CA LYS A 44 -3.73 -6.75 -3.78
C LYS A 44 -3.70 -5.24 -3.68
N THR A 45 -3.18 -4.55 -4.70
CA THR A 45 -3.17 -3.09 -4.74
C THR A 45 -4.59 -2.52 -4.73
N ALA A 46 -5.51 -3.07 -5.52
CA ALA A 46 -6.90 -2.63 -5.53
C ALA A 46 -7.58 -2.78 -4.16
N VAL A 47 -7.35 -3.92 -3.48
CA VAL A 47 -7.87 -4.16 -2.13
C VAL A 47 -7.27 -3.17 -1.12
N SER A 48 -5.96 -2.94 -1.15
CA SER A 48 -5.31 -2.00 -0.22
C SER A 48 -5.75 -0.56 -0.46
N SER A 49 -5.87 -0.12 -1.71
CA SER A 49 -6.42 1.22 -2.01
C SER A 49 -7.87 1.36 -1.52
N ALA A 50 -8.70 0.34 -1.71
CA ALA A 50 -10.07 0.38 -1.19
C ALA A 50 -10.11 0.43 0.35
N ALA A 51 -9.25 -0.34 1.02
CA ALA A 51 -9.13 -0.33 2.47
C ALA A 51 -8.67 1.04 3.01
N PHE A 52 -7.70 1.67 2.34
CA PHE A 52 -7.24 3.01 2.67
C PHE A 52 -8.38 4.03 2.58
N TYR A 53 -9.12 4.06 1.47
CA TYR A 53 -10.20 5.04 1.29
C TYR A 53 -11.38 4.80 2.24
N ASP A 54 -11.66 3.55 2.58
CA ASP A 54 -12.69 3.24 3.58
C ASP A 54 -12.26 3.70 4.99
N ALA A 55 -10.98 3.54 5.35
CA ALA A 55 -10.43 4.07 6.60
C ALA A 55 -10.42 5.61 6.61
N ASP A 56 -10.08 6.25 5.49
CA ASP A 56 -10.10 7.70 5.29
C ASP A 56 -11.51 8.27 5.50
N ALA A 57 -12.52 7.67 4.85
CA ALA A 57 -13.91 8.09 5.02
C ALA A 57 -14.38 8.00 6.49
N ARG A 58 -13.97 6.94 7.19
CA ARG A 58 -14.26 6.76 8.62
C ARG A 58 -13.52 7.79 9.49
N ALA A 59 -12.27 8.11 9.18
CA ALA A 59 -11.51 9.14 9.86
C ALA A 59 -12.12 10.54 9.65
N GLN A 60 -12.56 10.85 8.44
CA GLN A 60 -13.25 12.11 8.14
C GLN A 60 -14.57 12.23 8.91
N ALA A 61 -15.32 11.14 9.08
CA ALA A 61 -16.52 11.15 9.91
C ALA A 61 -16.20 11.45 11.38
N MET A 62 -15.09 10.92 11.91
CA MET A 62 -14.62 11.24 13.26
C MET A 62 -14.16 12.69 13.39
N LEU A 63 -13.44 13.22 12.40
CA LEU A 63 -13.04 14.63 12.36
C LEU A 63 -14.26 15.55 12.35
N ALA A 64 -15.29 15.23 11.55
CA ALA A 64 -16.52 15.99 11.53
C ALA A 64 -17.25 15.97 12.88
N ALA A 65 -17.26 14.82 13.58
CA ALA A 65 -17.82 14.71 14.92
C ALA A 65 -17.00 15.51 15.95
N LEU A 66 -15.68 15.53 15.81
CA LEU A 66 -14.77 16.35 16.63
C LEU A 66 -15.04 17.83 16.43
N ASP A 67 -15.18 18.29 15.19
CA ASP A 67 -15.48 19.68 14.86
C ASP A 67 -16.84 20.12 15.40
N ASP A 68 -17.86 19.26 15.28
CA ASP A 68 -19.19 19.52 15.84
C ASP A 68 -19.15 19.60 17.37
N ALA A 69 -18.39 18.72 18.04
CA ALA A 69 -18.20 18.77 19.49
C ALA A 69 -17.51 20.09 19.93
N ILE A 70 -16.47 20.51 19.21
CA ILE A 70 -15.77 21.79 19.47
C ILE A 70 -16.72 22.98 19.27
N ALA A 71 -17.51 22.97 18.20
CA ALA A 71 -18.48 24.03 17.90
C ALA A 71 -19.59 24.13 18.98
N GLN A 72 -19.96 23.01 19.59
CA GLN A 72 -20.91 22.94 20.71
C GLN A 72 -20.27 23.27 22.07
N GLY A 73 -18.95 23.47 22.13
CA GLY A 73 -18.20 23.70 23.36
C GLY A 73 -18.03 22.45 24.23
N LEU A 74 -18.27 21.26 23.67
CA LEU A 74 -17.97 19.99 24.32
C LEU A 74 -16.45 19.71 24.28
N PRO A 75 -15.91 19.03 25.31
CA PRO A 75 -14.52 18.60 25.27
C PRO A 75 -14.35 17.57 24.13
N PRO A 76 -13.25 17.63 23.36
CA PRO A 76 -12.94 16.69 22.29
C PRO A 76 -12.79 15.23 22.77
N GLU A 77 -12.55 15.02 24.05
CA GLU A 77 -12.52 13.70 24.72
C GLU A 77 -13.91 13.05 24.81
N SER A 78 -14.98 13.78 24.48
CA SER A 78 -16.33 13.22 24.36
C SER A 78 -16.53 12.36 23.12
N VAL A 79 -15.65 12.48 22.12
CA VAL A 79 -15.68 11.66 20.91
C VAL A 79 -14.98 10.34 21.19
N GLU A 80 -15.69 9.23 20.96
CA GLU A 80 -15.20 7.89 21.22
C GLU A 80 -13.94 7.58 20.38
N GLY A 81 -12.89 7.08 21.04
CA GLY A 81 -11.62 6.73 20.39
C GLY A 81 -10.61 7.87 20.26
N VAL A 82 -10.97 9.11 20.63
CA VAL A 82 -10.03 10.24 20.67
C VAL A 82 -9.27 10.24 21.99
N VAL A 83 -7.95 10.18 21.90
CA VAL A 83 -7.03 10.20 23.04
C VAL A 83 -6.23 11.50 23.03
N ARG A 84 -6.15 12.17 24.17
CA ARG A 84 -5.27 13.34 24.33
C ARG A 84 -3.81 12.88 24.47
N GLN A 85 -2.95 13.35 23.58
CA GLN A 85 -1.49 13.12 23.67
C GLN A 85 -0.83 14.22 24.50
N GLU A 86 -1.10 15.49 24.17
CA GLU A 86 -0.49 16.66 24.81
C GLU A 86 -1.53 17.78 25.04
N THR A 87 -1.09 18.91 25.58
CA THR A 87 -1.97 20.08 25.81
C THR A 87 -2.41 20.68 24.47
N GLY A 88 -3.62 20.33 24.04
CA GLY A 88 -4.21 20.82 22.79
C GLY A 88 -4.04 19.87 21.61
N VAL A 89 -3.31 18.76 21.78
CA VAL A 89 -3.10 17.75 20.72
C VAL A 89 -3.85 16.46 21.05
N TYR A 90 -4.63 16.00 20.09
CA TYR A 90 -5.48 14.81 20.17
C TYR A 90 -5.15 13.87 19.03
N ALA A 91 -5.23 12.57 19.31
CA ALA A 91 -4.96 11.53 18.33
C ALA A 91 -6.06 10.46 18.37
N PHE A 92 -6.36 9.89 17.21
CA PHE A 92 -7.20 8.71 17.10
C PHE A 92 -6.70 7.84 15.95
N SER A 93 -7.11 6.57 15.95
CA SER A 93 -6.76 5.62 14.90
C SER A 93 -7.99 4.90 14.37
N VAL A 94 -7.98 4.61 13.07
CA VAL A 94 -9.04 3.89 12.37
C VAL A 94 -8.41 2.65 11.71
N GLY A 95 -8.80 1.47 12.19
CA GLY A 95 -8.34 0.21 11.60
C GLY A 95 -8.88 0.00 10.17
N ALA A 96 -7.99 -0.35 9.26
CA ALA A 96 -8.31 -0.75 7.89
C ALA A 96 -8.38 -2.28 7.76
N SER A 97 -9.09 -2.77 6.74
CA SER A 97 -9.30 -4.21 6.54
C SER A 97 -8.08 -4.96 6.03
N ASP A 98 -7.03 -4.25 5.60
CA ASP A 98 -5.80 -4.83 5.04
C ASP A 98 -4.67 -4.99 6.08
N GLY A 99 -4.98 -4.83 7.37
CA GLY A 99 -4.03 -4.93 8.48
C GLY A 99 -3.28 -3.62 8.78
N HIS A 100 -3.59 -2.54 8.07
CA HIS A 100 -3.11 -1.20 8.41
C HIS A 100 -4.11 -0.46 9.31
N ALA A 101 -3.67 0.65 9.87
CA ALA A 101 -4.50 1.62 10.55
C ALA A 101 -4.14 3.02 10.07
N LEU A 102 -5.16 3.85 9.93
CA LEU A 102 -5.02 5.27 9.65
C LEU A 102 -4.96 6.02 10.98
N PHE A 103 -3.84 6.69 11.21
CA PHE A 103 -3.58 7.50 12.39
C PHE A 103 -3.74 8.97 12.04
N VAL A 104 -4.51 9.67 12.88
CA VAL A 104 -4.81 11.08 12.71
C VAL A 104 -4.45 11.82 13.99
N GLU A 105 -3.63 12.86 13.85
CA GLU A 105 -3.29 13.79 14.92
C GLU A 105 -3.88 15.16 14.59
N VAL A 106 -4.57 15.73 15.58
CA VAL A 106 -5.31 16.98 15.47
C VAL A 106 -4.85 17.89 16.60
N GLU A 107 -4.42 19.09 16.24
CA GLU A 107 -4.17 20.17 17.17
C GLU A 107 -5.39 21.08 17.24
N ILE A 108 -5.85 21.41 18.45
CA ILE A 108 -7.00 22.28 18.70
C ILE A 108 -6.49 23.59 19.30
N LEU A 109 -6.61 24.66 18.52
CA LEU A 109 -6.18 26.01 18.90
C LEU A 109 -7.38 26.95 18.80
N HIS A 110 -7.72 27.63 19.90
CA HIS A 110 -8.78 28.65 19.96
C HIS A 110 -10.14 28.22 19.39
N GLY A 111 -10.51 26.94 19.52
CA GLY A 111 -11.79 26.43 19.02
C GLY A 111 -11.80 26.06 17.53
N SER A 112 -10.64 26.03 16.88
CA SER A 112 -10.46 25.41 15.56
C SER A 112 -9.61 24.16 15.71
N SER A 113 -10.02 23.07 15.05
CA SER A 113 -9.17 21.91 14.84
C SER A 113 -8.28 22.14 13.61
N ALA A 114 -7.06 21.60 13.67
CA ALA A 114 -6.15 21.53 12.54
C ALA A 114 -5.47 20.16 12.54
N VAL A 115 -5.53 19.44 11.43
CA VAL A 115 -4.88 18.12 11.31
C VAL A 115 -3.38 18.33 11.12
N THR A 116 -2.57 17.84 12.06
CA THR A 116 -1.11 17.97 12.08
C THR A 116 -0.43 16.68 11.61
N GLY A 117 -1.10 15.53 11.76
CA GLY A 117 -0.57 14.23 11.35
C GLY A 117 -1.62 13.37 10.65
N TYR A 118 -1.23 12.76 9.54
CA TYR A 118 -2.07 11.81 8.79
C TYR A 118 -1.19 10.69 8.22
N ARG A 119 -1.23 9.50 8.82
CA ARG A 119 -0.33 8.39 8.47
C ARG A 119 -1.09 7.08 8.37
N TYR A 120 -0.84 6.32 7.30
CA TYR A 120 -1.42 4.99 7.10
C TYR A 120 -0.31 3.95 7.27
N GLU A 121 -0.32 3.25 8.38
CA GLU A 121 0.78 2.38 8.82
C GLU A 121 0.26 1.02 9.26
N ASN A 122 1.15 0.03 9.37
CA ASN A 122 0.76 -1.31 9.81
C ASN A 122 0.26 -1.28 11.27
N ALA A 123 -0.88 -1.91 11.55
CA ALA A 123 -1.50 -1.85 12.87
C ALA A 123 -0.69 -2.57 13.97
N GLU A 124 0.23 -3.47 13.62
CA GLU A 124 1.07 -4.22 14.57
C GLU A 124 2.42 -3.53 14.86
N GLU A 125 2.85 -2.57 14.03
CA GLU A 125 4.20 -1.97 14.11
C GLU A 125 4.30 -0.76 15.07
N TRP A 126 3.22 -0.42 15.79
CA TRP A 126 3.28 0.69 16.75
C TRP A 126 3.92 0.28 18.08
N ALA A 127 5.24 0.35 18.14
CA ALA A 127 5.98 0.67 19.36
C ALA A 127 6.21 2.19 19.36
N GLY A 128 5.42 2.93 20.15
CA GLY A 128 5.44 4.40 20.19
C GLY A 128 6.85 4.98 20.12
N GLN A 129 7.23 5.50 18.94
CA GLN A 129 8.49 6.18 18.75
C GLN A 129 8.36 7.62 19.24
N ASN A 130 8.70 7.82 20.51
CA ASN A 130 9.53 8.96 20.85
C ASN A 130 10.94 8.69 20.31
N GLU A 131 11.59 9.75 19.85
CA GLU A 131 12.97 9.79 19.35
C GLU A 131 13.14 9.53 17.84
N GLY A 132 13.14 10.66 17.12
CA GLY A 132 13.47 10.72 15.71
C GLY A 132 14.86 10.16 15.42
N THR A 133 14.92 9.34 14.39
CA THR A 133 16.09 9.24 13.53
C THR A 133 15.60 9.35 12.08
N LEU A 134 15.46 10.60 11.64
CA LEU A 134 15.35 10.91 10.21
C LEU A 134 16.59 10.34 9.51
N TRP A 135 16.33 9.61 8.42
CA TRP A 135 17.30 8.90 7.58
C TRP A 135 18.52 9.77 7.24
N GLN A 136 19.73 9.37 7.65
CA GLN A 136 20.99 9.97 7.18
C GLN A 136 21.44 9.21 5.93
N GLY A 137 21.10 9.74 4.76
CA GLY A 137 21.52 9.15 3.50
C GLY A 137 23.03 9.12 3.33
N GLY A 138 23.53 7.96 2.91
CA GLY A 138 24.90 7.74 2.42
C GLY A 138 24.97 7.74 0.91
#